data_AF-L7UFK7-F1
#
_entry.id   AF-L7UFK7-F1
#
_cell.length_a   1.000
_cell.length_b   1.000
_cell.length_c   1.000
_cell.angle_alpha   90.00
_cell.angle_beta   90.00
_cell.angle_gamma   90.00
#
_symmetry.space_group_name_H-M   'P 1'
#
loop_
_entity.id
_entity.type
_entity.pdbx_description
1 polymer ?
#
loop_
_entity_poly.entity_id
_entity_poly.type
_entity_poly.pdbx_seq_one_letter_code
_entity_poly.pdbx_strand_id
1 'polypeptide(L)'
;MRRFEFVEGTSSKFWQPEVQGNVFIVTFGRIGTAGQRKEKGFPDAAAAQREYEKKVAEKVREGYVEVTDGAAAPAPAAAPVAPPKPQLPGRVPAATVTPESLKAAADALAGLRARLGWRSWEVTSRARNARRALRALGGVDPTAHAELSSTFDALMARVVVAPKEGRLPLRHALGLLSELDVAAYSRAVALWRKAYEPGSLAAVSSVESLGVPELSLRLSLLLAERPGMKGSASEEGWAKRWSVLRPHVEEKLTESGGSLSDWVKGVNAGSDTQLAGRLARLGA
;
A
#
# COMPACT_ATOMS: atom_id res chain seq x y z
N MET A 1 -25.42 -29.21 18.26
CA MET A 1 -26.01 -28.03 17.61
C MET A 1 -24.85 -27.14 17.14
N ARG A 2 -24.92 -26.56 15.93
CA ARG A 2 -23.83 -25.73 15.39
C ARG A 2 -24.08 -24.28 15.77
N ARG A 3 -23.13 -23.64 16.45
CA ARG A 3 -23.20 -22.23 16.85
C ARG A 3 -22.14 -21.47 16.08
N PHE A 4 -22.49 -20.30 15.60
CA PHE A 4 -21.57 -19.42 14.89
C PHE A 4 -21.47 -18.09 15.59
N GLU A 5 -20.26 -17.56 15.71
CA GLU A 5 -19.98 -16.32 16.40
C GLU A 5 -19.27 -15.34 15.48
N PHE A 6 -19.64 -14.06 15.60
CA PHE A 6 -19.03 -12.97 14.87
C PHE A 6 -18.61 -11.90 15.89
N VAL A 7 -17.29 -11.64 15.95
CA VAL A 7 -16.70 -10.67 16.87
C VAL A 7 -15.85 -9.70 16.07
N GLU A 8 -16.30 -8.46 15.95
CA GLU A 8 -15.56 -7.37 15.31
C GLU A 8 -15.77 -6.08 16.09
N GLY A 9 -14.69 -5.47 16.57
CA GLY A 9 -14.74 -4.27 17.42
C GLY A 9 -15.61 -4.47 18.67
N THR A 10 -16.65 -3.66 18.83
CA THR A 10 -17.61 -3.75 19.94
C THR A 10 -18.83 -4.64 19.64
N SER A 11 -18.90 -5.25 18.45
CA SER A 11 -20.01 -6.10 18.01
C SER A 11 -19.69 -7.57 18.23
N SER A 12 -20.35 -8.19 19.21
CA SER A 12 -20.22 -9.63 19.53
C SER A 12 -21.58 -10.31 19.33
N LYS A 13 -21.75 -11.03 18.22
CA LYS A 13 -23.04 -11.64 17.81
C LYS A 13 -22.91 -13.16 17.71
N PHE A 14 -23.99 -13.87 18.01
CA PHE A 14 -24.09 -15.31 17.77
C PHE A 14 -25.28 -15.62 16.85
N TRP A 15 -25.14 -16.71 16.11
CA TRP A 15 -26.11 -17.25 15.17
C TRP A 15 -26.08 -18.77 15.25
N GLN A 16 -27.20 -19.40 15.56
CA GLN A 16 -27.32 -20.83 15.78
C GLN A 16 -28.43 -21.39 14.90
N PRO A 17 -28.09 -21.98 13.74
CA PRO A 17 -29.05 -22.65 12.89
C PRO A 17 -29.28 -24.10 13.32
N GLU A 18 -30.50 -24.56 13.16
CA GLU A 18 -30.95 -25.92 13.44
C GLU A 18 -31.99 -26.34 12.39
N VAL A 19 -32.01 -27.61 12.01
CA VAL A 19 -33.07 -28.20 11.18
C VAL A 19 -33.72 -29.32 11.97
N GLN A 20 -35.04 -29.25 12.12
CA GLN A 20 -35.86 -30.29 12.71
C GLN A 20 -36.88 -30.74 11.66
N GLY A 21 -36.61 -31.89 11.02
CA GLY A 21 -37.44 -32.39 9.93
C GLY A 21 -37.48 -31.42 8.74
N ASN A 22 -38.65 -30.84 8.46
CA ASN A 22 -38.87 -29.86 7.40
C ASN A 22 -38.88 -28.41 7.92
N VAL A 23 -38.46 -28.15 9.16
CA VAL A 23 -38.43 -26.81 9.77
C VAL A 23 -36.99 -26.37 10.00
N PHE A 24 -36.66 -25.19 9.48
CA PHE A 24 -35.39 -24.50 9.75
C PHE A 24 -35.58 -23.49 10.87
N ILE A 25 -34.82 -23.66 11.94
CA ILE A 25 -34.87 -22.87 13.16
C ILE A 25 -33.55 -22.10 13.27
N VAL A 26 -33.61 -20.81 13.62
CA VAL A 26 -32.45 -19.96 13.81
C VAL A 26 -32.59 -19.20 15.11
N THR A 27 -31.61 -19.32 15.99
CA THR A 27 -31.48 -18.50 17.19
C THR A 27 -30.31 -17.53 17.03
N PHE A 28 -30.55 -16.22 17.15
CA PHE A 28 -29.52 -15.20 16.95
C PHE A 28 -29.59 -14.07 17.96
N GLY A 29 -28.47 -13.47 18.32
CA GLY A 29 -28.43 -12.42 19.32
C GLY A 29 -27.03 -11.88 19.60
N ARG A 30 -26.92 -11.04 20.62
CA ARG A 30 -25.61 -10.62 21.16
C ARG A 30 -25.08 -11.70 22.09
N ILE A 31 -23.80 -12.01 22.02
CA ILE A 31 -23.14 -12.98 22.93
C ILE A 31 -23.36 -12.52 24.37
N GLY A 32 -23.89 -13.40 25.23
CA GLY A 32 -24.29 -13.09 26.61
C GLY A 32 -25.77 -12.77 26.82
N THR A 33 -26.60 -12.82 25.78
CA THR A 33 -28.08 -12.68 25.87
C THR A 33 -28.77 -13.96 25.42
N ALA A 34 -30.04 -14.16 25.80
CA ALA A 34 -30.84 -15.31 25.36
C ALA A 34 -31.10 -15.34 23.83
N GLY A 35 -30.96 -14.19 23.15
CA GLY A 35 -31.19 -14.06 21.70
C GLY A 35 -32.66 -14.14 21.30
N GLN A 36 -32.90 -14.21 19.99
CA GLN A 36 -34.21 -14.33 19.36
C GLN A 36 -34.25 -15.60 18.51
N ARG A 37 -35.33 -16.38 18.63
CA ARG A 37 -35.56 -17.61 17.87
C ARG A 37 -36.57 -17.35 16.76
N LYS A 38 -36.25 -17.79 15.53
CA LYS A 38 -37.14 -17.74 14.36
C LYS A 38 -37.19 -19.11 13.71
N GLU A 39 -38.37 -19.51 13.27
CA GLU A 39 -38.60 -20.78 12.61
C GLU A 39 -39.20 -20.55 11.22
N LYS A 40 -38.84 -21.40 10.26
CA LYS A 40 -39.33 -21.35 8.88
C LYS A 40 -39.57 -22.77 8.37
N GLY A 41 -40.82 -23.10 8.05
CA GLY A 41 -41.20 -24.38 7.48
C GLY A 41 -40.90 -24.48 5.97
N PHE A 42 -40.58 -25.69 5.52
CA PHE A 42 -40.30 -26.06 4.14
C PHE A 42 -41.18 -27.26 3.71
N PRO A 43 -41.41 -27.44 2.40
CA PRO A 43 -42.25 -28.53 1.88
C PRO A 43 -41.68 -29.93 2.14
N ASP A 44 -40.36 -30.08 2.20
CA ASP A 44 -39.69 -31.34 2.51
C ASP A 44 -38.43 -31.11 3.37
N ALA A 45 -37.93 -32.19 3.99
CA ALA A 45 -36.70 -32.15 4.79
C ALA A 45 -35.46 -31.81 3.94
N ALA A 46 -35.47 -32.20 2.66
CA ALA A 46 -34.38 -31.92 1.73
C ALA A 46 -34.23 -30.42 1.43
N ALA A 47 -35.34 -29.68 1.25
CA ALA A 47 -35.32 -28.23 1.04
C ALA A 47 -34.90 -27.47 2.30
N ALA A 48 -35.34 -27.91 3.49
CA ALA A 48 -34.88 -27.34 4.75
C ALA A 48 -33.35 -27.47 4.90
N GLN A 49 -32.80 -28.64 4.55
CA GLN A 49 -31.37 -28.91 4.60
C GLN A 49 -30.57 -28.08 3.57
N ARG A 50 -31.08 -27.91 2.35
CA ARG A 50 -30.44 -27.06 1.33
C ARG A 50 -30.39 -25.59 1.74
N GLU A 51 -31.47 -25.07 2.31
CA GLU A 51 -31.48 -23.68 2.80
C GLU A 51 -30.55 -23.52 4.00
N TYR A 52 -30.50 -24.51 4.90
CA TYR A 52 -29.55 -24.55 6.01
C TYR A 52 -28.10 -24.43 5.51
N GLU A 53 -27.69 -25.27 4.54
CA GLU A 53 -26.33 -25.26 3.98
C GLU A 53 -26.01 -23.94 3.28
N LYS A 54 -26.96 -23.40 2.52
CA LYS A 54 -26.82 -22.10 1.86
C LYS A 54 -26.61 -20.98 2.88
N LYS A 55 -27.42 -20.94 3.94
CA LYS A 55 -27.32 -19.92 4.99
C LYS A 55 -26.04 -20.03 5.80
N VAL A 56 -25.56 -21.25 6.05
CA VAL A 56 -24.25 -21.48 6.66
C VAL A 56 -23.14 -20.96 5.76
N ALA A 57 -23.15 -21.28 4.46
CA ALA A 57 -22.13 -20.80 3.52
C ALA A 57 -22.12 -19.27 3.38
N GLU A 58 -23.29 -18.63 3.36
CA GLU A 58 -23.42 -17.17 3.38
C GLU A 58 -22.82 -16.56 4.66
N LYS A 59 -23.17 -17.11 5.84
CA LYS A 59 -22.71 -16.59 7.13
C LYS A 59 -21.20 -16.79 7.35
N VAL A 60 -20.66 -17.93 6.93
CA VAL A 60 -19.22 -18.19 6.96
C VAL A 60 -18.48 -17.20 6.05
N ARG A 61 -19.03 -16.89 4.87
CA ARG A 61 -18.45 -15.87 3.98
C ARG A 61 -18.50 -14.47 4.59
N GLU A 62 -19.56 -14.14 5.34
CA GLU A 62 -19.69 -12.89 6.09
C GLU A 62 -18.75 -12.81 7.32
N GLY A 63 -17.99 -13.87 7.61
CA GLY A 63 -16.98 -13.88 8.68
C GLY A 63 -17.47 -14.50 9.99
N TYR A 64 -18.62 -15.16 10.02
CA TYR A 64 -19.06 -15.93 11.18
C TYR A 64 -18.23 -17.22 11.33
N VAL A 65 -17.72 -17.45 12.53
CA VAL A 65 -16.88 -18.61 12.86
C VAL A 65 -17.69 -19.65 13.61
N GLU A 66 -17.62 -20.91 13.20
CA GLU A 66 -18.30 -22.00 13.88
C GLU A 66 -17.59 -22.37 15.19
N VAL A 67 -18.35 -22.46 16.27
CA VAL A 67 -17.92 -22.87 17.61
C VAL A 67 -18.75 -24.10 17.98
N THR A 68 -18.11 -25.24 18.16
CA THR A 68 -18.74 -26.48 18.64
C THR A 68 -18.57 -26.57 20.16
N ASP A 69 -19.67 -26.52 20.91
CA ASP A 69 -19.68 -26.72 22.36
C ASP A 69 -19.21 -28.15 22.70
N GLY A 70 -17.99 -28.31 23.22
CA GLY A 70 -17.50 -29.61 23.68
C GLY A 70 -15.99 -29.85 23.79
N ALA A 71 -15.13 -28.89 23.45
CA ALA A 71 -13.70 -28.99 23.73
C ALA A 71 -13.19 -27.69 24.34
N ALA A 72 -12.53 -27.83 25.49
CA ALA A 72 -11.81 -26.77 26.19
C ALA A 72 -11.03 -25.90 25.21
N ALA A 73 -11.15 -24.57 25.37
CA ALA A 73 -10.57 -23.57 24.49
C ALA A 73 -9.15 -23.93 24.02
N PRO A 74 -8.97 -24.36 22.75
CA PRO A 74 -7.68 -24.23 22.13
C PRO A 74 -7.50 -22.75 21.82
N ALA A 75 -6.31 -22.23 22.11
CA ALA A 75 -5.84 -20.96 21.56
C ALA A 75 -6.20 -20.88 20.06
N PRO A 76 -6.60 -19.70 19.53
CA PRO A 76 -7.23 -19.57 18.23
C PRO A 76 -6.46 -20.36 17.17
N ALA A 77 -7.02 -21.51 16.79
CA ALA A 77 -6.54 -22.28 15.67
C ALA A 77 -6.81 -21.44 14.43
N ALA A 78 -5.72 -20.98 13.82
CA ALA A 78 -5.73 -20.19 12.61
C ALA A 78 -6.71 -20.78 11.60
N ALA A 79 -7.61 -19.92 11.08
CA ALA A 79 -8.34 -20.19 9.86
C ALA A 79 -7.41 -20.85 8.83
N PRO A 80 -7.91 -21.73 7.92
CA PRO A 80 -7.10 -22.23 6.82
C PRO A 80 -6.45 -21.01 6.18
N VAL A 81 -5.14 -20.91 6.36
CA VAL A 81 -4.39 -19.69 6.08
C VAL A 81 -4.57 -19.50 4.59
N ALA A 82 -5.40 -18.53 4.18
CA ALA A 82 -5.25 -17.94 2.88
C ALA A 82 -3.73 -17.69 2.73
N PRO A 83 -3.09 -18.15 1.64
CA PRO A 83 -1.64 -18.06 1.50
C PRO A 83 -1.22 -16.68 1.96
N PRO A 84 -0.25 -16.57 2.90
CA PRO A 84 0.05 -15.31 3.56
C PRO A 84 0.25 -14.26 2.48
N LYS A 85 -0.65 -13.26 2.46
CA LYS A 85 -0.58 -12.18 1.47
C LYS A 85 0.84 -11.67 1.46
N PRO A 86 1.50 -11.57 0.30
CA PRO A 86 2.87 -11.09 0.25
C PRO A 86 2.96 -9.78 1.03
N GLN A 87 3.77 -9.76 2.09
CA GLN A 87 4.02 -8.55 2.87
C GLN A 87 5.25 -7.86 2.30
N LEU A 88 5.10 -6.57 1.96
CA LEU A 88 6.23 -5.80 1.47
C LEU A 88 7.26 -5.66 2.59
N PRO A 89 8.55 -5.94 2.34
CA PRO A 89 9.60 -5.74 3.34
C PRO A 89 9.68 -4.26 3.71
N GLY A 90 10.05 -3.93 4.94
CA GLY A 90 10.25 -2.53 5.37
C GLY A 90 11.23 -1.78 4.46
N ARG A 91 10.92 -0.53 4.10
CA ARG A 91 11.80 0.29 3.23
C ARG A 91 13.07 0.76 3.93
N VAL A 92 12.92 1.13 5.20
CA VAL A 92 13.90 1.81 6.01
C VAL A 92 14.19 1.02 7.28
N PRO A 93 15.43 1.06 7.78
CA PRO A 93 15.74 0.45 9.07
C PRO A 93 15.01 1.22 10.17
N ALA A 94 14.58 0.51 11.23
CA ALA A 94 14.11 1.16 12.43
C ALA A 94 15.26 1.98 13.05
N ALA A 95 14.98 3.22 13.46
CA ALA A 95 15.94 4.11 14.08
C ALA A 95 15.27 4.95 15.16
N THR A 96 16.04 5.36 16.16
CA THR A 96 15.59 6.32 17.17
C THR A 96 15.90 7.74 16.70
N VAL A 97 14.87 8.58 16.68
CA VAL A 97 15.00 9.98 16.29
C VAL A 97 15.64 10.76 17.42
N THR A 98 16.71 11.50 17.12
CA THR A 98 17.38 12.39 18.08
C THR A 98 17.33 13.83 17.55
N PRO A 99 17.43 14.84 18.43
CA PRO A 99 17.48 16.23 17.99
C PRO A 99 18.64 16.50 17.01
N GLU A 100 19.78 15.83 17.21
CA GLU A 100 20.94 15.92 16.32
C GLU A 100 20.67 15.32 14.95
N SER A 101 19.99 14.16 14.87
CA SER A 101 19.65 13.53 13.59
C SER A 101 18.59 14.34 12.83
N LEU A 102 17.62 14.92 13.54
CA LEU A 102 16.65 15.87 12.97
C LEU A 102 17.34 17.11 12.40
N LYS A 103 18.23 17.74 13.18
CA LYS A 103 19.01 18.89 12.73
C LYS A 103 19.86 18.55 11.50
N ALA A 104 20.56 17.42 11.51
CA ALA A 104 21.37 16.97 10.38
C ALA A 104 20.53 16.75 9.11
N ALA A 105 19.33 16.17 9.25
CA ALA A 105 18.39 16.02 8.14
C ALA A 105 17.88 17.37 7.62
N ALA A 106 17.51 18.29 8.51
CA ALA A 106 17.09 19.64 8.14
C ALA A 106 18.19 20.41 7.39
N ASP A 107 19.42 20.39 7.93
CA ASP A 107 20.59 21.03 7.31
C ASP A 107 20.89 20.43 5.92
N ALA A 108 20.77 19.10 5.78
CA ALA A 108 20.99 18.44 4.50
C ALA A 108 19.91 18.77 3.46
N LEU A 109 18.63 18.86 3.86
CA LEU A 109 17.54 19.30 3.00
C LEU A 109 17.70 20.77 2.58
N ALA A 110 18.05 21.65 3.52
CA ALA A 110 18.34 23.05 3.23
C ALA A 110 19.52 23.20 2.26
N GLY A 111 20.58 22.42 2.47
CA GLY A 111 21.73 22.37 1.58
C GLY A 111 21.42 21.87 0.17
N LEU A 112 20.48 20.92 0.02
CA LEU A 112 19.96 20.53 -1.30
C LEU A 112 19.17 21.66 -1.94
N ARG A 113 18.24 22.27 -1.20
CA ARG A 113 17.38 23.35 -1.70
C ARG A 113 18.21 24.52 -2.24
N ALA A 114 19.23 24.93 -1.50
CA ALA A 114 20.14 26.02 -1.88
C ALA A 114 20.94 25.75 -3.16
N ARG A 115 21.07 24.48 -3.56
CA ARG A 115 21.83 24.07 -4.76
C ARG A 115 20.95 23.67 -5.93
N LEU A 116 19.63 23.78 -5.83
CA LEU A 116 18.76 23.56 -6.99
C LEU A 116 19.07 24.57 -8.10
N GLY A 117 19.18 24.10 -9.34
CA GLY A 117 19.62 24.90 -10.49
C GLY A 117 21.13 24.95 -10.71
N TRP A 118 21.93 24.42 -9.77
CA TRP A 118 23.39 24.29 -9.93
C TRP A 118 23.76 23.07 -10.78
N ARG A 119 25.08 22.85 -10.95
CA ARG A 119 25.63 21.72 -11.70
C ARG A 119 24.98 20.40 -11.26
N SER A 120 24.60 19.57 -12.23
CA SER A 120 23.81 18.35 -12.00
C SER A 120 24.45 17.36 -11.02
N TRP A 121 25.79 17.24 -11.01
CA TRP A 121 26.51 16.39 -10.08
C TRP A 121 26.46 16.92 -8.64
N GLU A 122 26.40 18.23 -8.45
CA GLU A 122 26.34 18.87 -7.13
C GLU A 122 24.94 18.66 -6.53
N VAL A 123 23.88 18.92 -7.31
CA VAL A 123 22.49 18.58 -6.94
C VAL A 123 22.38 17.10 -6.57
N THR A 124 22.96 16.23 -7.39
CA THR A 124 22.96 14.78 -7.13
C THR A 124 23.72 14.41 -5.86
N SER A 125 24.85 15.07 -5.57
CA SER A 125 25.59 14.85 -4.33
C SER A 125 24.79 15.29 -3.10
N ARG A 126 24.17 16.47 -3.16
CA ARG A 126 23.33 17.01 -2.07
C ARG A 126 22.09 16.16 -1.85
N ALA A 127 21.44 15.68 -2.91
CA ALA A 127 20.29 14.78 -2.82
C ALA A 127 20.65 13.46 -2.14
N ARG A 128 21.82 12.88 -2.46
CA ARG A 128 22.31 11.67 -1.78
C ARG A 128 22.61 11.91 -0.30
N ASN A 129 23.19 13.06 0.05
CA ASN A 129 23.42 13.43 1.44
C ASN A 129 22.08 13.56 2.20
N ALA A 130 21.14 14.35 1.68
CA ALA A 130 19.81 14.52 2.27
C ALA A 130 19.09 13.17 2.44
N ARG A 131 19.13 12.30 1.43
CA ARG A 131 18.59 10.95 1.52
C ARG A 131 19.22 10.13 2.65
N ARG A 132 20.55 10.14 2.78
CA ARG A 132 21.26 9.43 3.86
C ARG A 132 20.86 9.97 5.24
N ALA A 133 20.71 11.28 5.37
CA ALA A 133 20.28 11.90 6.62
C ALA A 133 18.84 11.53 6.98
N LEU A 134 17.91 11.53 6.02
CA LEU A 134 16.53 11.06 6.22
C LEU A 134 16.46 9.58 6.60
N ARG A 135 17.28 8.73 5.97
CA ARG A 135 17.35 7.30 6.29
C ARG A 135 17.73 7.05 7.76
N ALA A 136 18.53 7.92 8.36
CA ALA A 136 18.91 7.82 9.77
C ALA A 136 17.74 8.12 10.73
N LEU A 137 16.63 8.68 10.24
CA LEU A 137 15.43 8.92 11.03
C LEU A 137 14.48 7.71 11.05
N GLY A 138 14.67 6.73 10.16
CA GLY A 138 13.91 5.48 10.20
C GLY A 138 12.45 5.59 9.76
N GLY A 139 12.13 6.44 8.77
CA GLY A 139 10.79 6.49 8.18
C GLY A 139 9.80 7.40 8.90
N VAL A 140 10.27 8.48 9.51
CA VAL A 140 9.40 9.47 10.17
C VAL A 140 8.43 10.15 9.20
N ASP A 141 7.30 10.63 9.72
CA ASP A 141 6.49 11.62 9.02
C ASP A 141 7.15 13.00 9.16
N PRO A 142 7.59 13.65 8.07
CA PRO A 142 8.23 14.97 8.15
C PRO A 142 7.32 16.06 8.72
N THR A 143 5.99 15.90 8.71
CA THR A 143 5.04 16.88 9.28
C THR A 143 4.97 16.83 10.80
N ALA A 144 5.42 15.73 11.41
CA ALA A 144 5.55 15.61 12.86
C ALA A 144 6.76 16.40 13.41
N HIS A 145 7.62 16.91 12.54
CA HIS A 145 8.87 17.62 12.90
C HIS A 145 8.90 18.99 12.21
N ALA A 146 8.74 20.07 12.99
CA ALA A 146 8.71 21.43 12.47
C ALA A 146 10.00 21.83 11.73
N GLU A 147 11.13 21.24 12.12
CA GLU A 147 12.44 21.42 11.51
C GLU A 147 12.50 20.91 10.06
N LEU A 148 11.70 19.88 9.74
CA LEU A 148 11.71 19.22 8.44
C LEU A 148 10.59 19.72 7.53
N SER A 149 9.38 19.88 8.07
CA SER A 149 8.15 20.06 7.29
C SER A 149 8.24 21.18 6.25
N SER A 150 8.59 22.40 6.68
CA SER A 150 8.65 23.58 5.81
C SER A 150 9.66 23.45 4.67
N THR A 151 10.86 22.96 4.96
CA THR A 151 11.92 22.79 3.95
C THR A 151 11.60 21.64 3.01
N PHE A 152 11.02 20.56 3.54
CA PHE A 152 10.61 19.41 2.77
C PHE A 152 9.48 19.75 1.78
N ASP A 153 8.43 20.43 2.24
CA ASP A 153 7.32 20.86 1.38
C ASP A 153 7.81 21.83 0.29
N ALA A 154 8.69 22.76 0.66
CA ALA A 154 9.33 23.66 -0.29
C ALA A 154 10.19 22.91 -1.34
N LEU A 155 10.82 21.78 -0.99
CA LEU A 155 11.51 20.93 -1.95
C LEU A 155 10.54 20.15 -2.85
N MET A 156 9.45 19.62 -2.31
CA MET A 156 8.46 18.87 -3.09
C MET A 156 7.76 19.77 -4.11
N ALA A 157 7.49 21.03 -3.77
CA ALA A 157 6.96 22.02 -4.70
C ALA A 157 7.87 22.24 -5.93
N ARG A 158 9.18 21.97 -5.81
CA ARG A 158 10.17 22.20 -6.88
C ARG A 158 10.22 21.08 -7.91
N VAL A 159 9.44 20.01 -7.76
CA VAL A 159 9.38 18.92 -8.73
C VAL A 159 8.66 19.35 -10.01
N VAL A 160 7.64 20.20 -9.87
CA VAL A 160 6.72 20.61 -10.92
C VAL A 160 7.02 22.00 -11.52
N VAL A 161 8.11 22.65 -11.09
CA VAL A 161 8.56 23.95 -11.64
C VAL A 161 9.39 23.77 -12.91
N ALA A 162 9.54 24.83 -13.71
CA ALA A 162 10.36 24.78 -14.92
C ALA A 162 11.85 24.50 -14.60
N PRO A 163 12.62 23.84 -15.49
CA PRO A 163 14.05 23.57 -15.26
C PRO A 163 14.86 24.83 -14.91
N LYS A 164 14.61 25.92 -15.65
CA LYS A 164 15.27 27.22 -15.47
C LYS A 164 15.03 27.85 -14.09
N GLU A 165 13.93 27.49 -13.45
CA GLU A 165 13.60 28.00 -12.12
C GLU A 165 14.32 27.23 -11.03
N GLY A 166 15.01 26.12 -11.32
CA GLY A 166 15.71 25.26 -10.37
C GLY A 166 14.88 24.04 -9.94
N ARG A 167 14.37 23.29 -10.93
CA ARG A 167 13.59 22.07 -10.71
C ARG A 167 14.36 21.00 -9.92
N LEU A 168 13.71 20.38 -8.93
CA LEU A 168 14.18 19.16 -8.28
C LEU A 168 13.85 17.96 -9.20
N PRO A 169 14.84 17.21 -9.72
CA PRO A 169 14.56 16.04 -10.54
C PRO A 169 13.73 15.00 -9.79
N LEU A 170 12.70 14.45 -10.46
CA LEU A 170 11.76 13.48 -9.86
C LEU A 170 12.46 12.30 -9.16
N ARG A 171 13.51 11.73 -9.77
CA ARG A 171 14.29 10.64 -9.16
C ARG A 171 14.85 10.98 -7.77
N HIS A 172 15.24 12.24 -7.56
CA HIS A 172 15.79 12.71 -6.30
C HIS A 172 14.66 12.92 -5.29
N ALA A 173 13.53 13.50 -5.72
CA ALA A 173 12.36 13.65 -4.87
C ALA A 173 11.82 12.29 -4.38
N LEU A 174 11.66 11.32 -5.29
CA LEU A 174 11.25 9.96 -4.94
C LEU A 174 12.27 9.25 -4.03
N GLY A 175 13.57 9.51 -4.23
CA GLY A 175 14.61 9.01 -3.34
C GLY A 175 14.58 9.61 -1.93
N LEU A 176 14.15 10.86 -1.76
CA LEU A 176 13.91 11.44 -0.43
C LEU A 176 12.65 10.83 0.21
N LEU A 177 11.57 10.75 -0.57
CA LEU A 177 10.29 10.18 -0.14
C LEU A 177 10.41 8.70 0.27
N SER A 178 11.32 7.94 -0.35
CA SER A 178 11.53 6.53 0.00
C SER A 178 12.08 6.32 1.42
N GLU A 179 12.67 7.34 2.03
CA GLU A 179 13.24 7.27 3.38
C GLU A 179 12.29 7.80 4.47
N LEU A 180 11.08 8.23 4.10
CA LEU A 180 10.08 8.83 4.99
C LEU A 180 8.86 7.91 5.11
N ASP A 181 7.92 8.28 5.98
CA ASP A 181 6.60 7.68 6.01
C ASP A 181 5.88 7.87 4.66
N VAL A 182 5.08 6.87 4.26
CA VAL A 182 4.39 6.87 2.96
C VAL A 182 3.36 8.00 2.83
N ALA A 183 2.84 8.54 3.93
CA ALA A 183 1.96 9.70 3.90
C ALA A 183 2.65 10.93 3.28
N ALA A 184 3.98 11.05 3.40
CA ALA A 184 4.74 12.10 2.73
C ALA A 184 4.64 12.00 1.20
N TYR A 185 4.66 10.77 0.66
CA TYR A 185 4.48 10.53 -0.76
C TYR A 185 3.07 10.90 -1.21
N SER A 186 2.04 10.47 -0.48
CA SER A 186 0.65 10.83 -0.79
C SER A 186 0.43 12.35 -0.82
N ARG A 187 1.01 13.09 0.13
CA ARG A 187 0.95 14.56 0.15
C ARG A 187 1.70 15.20 -1.01
N ALA A 188 2.91 14.72 -1.33
CA ALA A 188 3.70 15.21 -2.44
C ALA A 188 2.98 14.99 -3.79
N VAL A 189 2.39 13.82 -3.99
CA VAL A 189 1.56 13.50 -5.16
C VAL A 189 0.36 14.43 -5.25
N ALA A 190 -0.36 14.65 -4.15
CA ALA A 190 -1.50 15.58 -4.11
C ALA A 190 -1.09 17.03 -4.45
N LEU A 191 0.10 17.45 -4.00
CA LEU A 191 0.69 18.74 -4.37
C LEU A 191 0.99 18.81 -5.87
N TRP A 192 1.67 17.79 -6.42
CA TRP A 192 2.06 17.76 -7.82
C TRP A 192 0.86 17.70 -8.77
N ARG A 193 -0.19 16.98 -8.40
CA ARG A 193 -1.43 16.85 -9.18
C ARG A 193 -2.07 18.22 -9.48
N LYS A 194 -1.99 19.17 -8.53
CA LYS A 194 -2.53 20.53 -8.69
C LYS A 194 -1.77 21.38 -9.73
N ALA A 195 -0.53 21.02 -10.01
CA ALA A 195 0.38 21.75 -10.88
C ALA A 195 0.80 20.92 -12.12
N TYR A 196 0.11 19.80 -12.35
CA TYR A 196 0.52 18.82 -13.34
C TYR A 196 0.15 19.27 -14.75
N GLU A 197 1.17 19.47 -15.59
CA GLU A 197 0.97 19.45 -17.05
C GLU A 197 0.86 18.00 -17.53
N PRO A 198 -0.04 17.68 -18.48
CA PRO A 198 -0.19 16.33 -19.03
C PRO A 198 1.17 15.72 -19.44
N GLY A 199 1.52 14.58 -18.84
CA GLY A 199 2.72 13.81 -19.16
C GLY A 199 3.99 14.14 -18.35
N SER A 200 4.03 15.20 -17.54
CA SER A 200 5.25 15.65 -16.83
C SER A 200 5.76 14.74 -15.69
N LEU A 201 4.99 13.71 -15.31
CA LEU A 201 5.16 12.77 -14.19
C LEU A 201 4.37 11.47 -14.50
N ALA A 202 4.38 11.04 -15.77
CA ALA A 202 3.62 9.87 -16.21
C ALA A 202 3.90 8.62 -15.35
N ALA A 203 5.13 8.47 -14.86
CA ALA A 203 5.55 7.41 -13.94
C ALA A 203 4.84 7.43 -12.57
N VAL A 204 4.43 8.60 -12.08
CA VAL A 204 3.73 8.77 -10.80
C VAL A 204 2.23 8.64 -11.03
N SER A 205 1.69 9.35 -12.03
CA SER A 205 0.25 9.33 -12.30
C SER A 205 -0.26 7.95 -12.71
N SER A 206 0.56 7.15 -13.39
CA SER A 206 0.16 5.80 -13.84
C SER A 206 0.01 4.80 -12.70
N VAL A 207 0.76 4.97 -11.61
CA VAL A 207 0.77 4.03 -10.48
C VAL A 207 -0.24 4.41 -9.41
N GLU A 208 -0.73 5.66 -9.40
CA GLU A 208 -1.78 6.12 -8.49
C GLU A 208 -3.06 5.28 -8.60
N SER A 209 -3.35 4.72 -9.78
CA SER A 209 -4.51 3.85 -9.99
C SER A 209 -4.45 2.54 -9.19
N LEU A 210 -3.27 2.15 -8.67
CA LEU A 210 -3.13 0.96 -7.83
C LEU A 210 -3.74 1.15 -6.43
N GLY A 211 -4.00 2.40 -6.01
CA GLY A 211 -4.67 2.71 -4.73
C GLY A 211 -3.89 2.34 -3.46
N VAL A 212 -2.68 1.80 -3.59
CA VAL A 212 -1.81 1.40 -2.47
C VAL A 212 -0.61 2.34 -2.44
N PRO A 213 -0.54 3.31 -1.50
CA PRO A 213 0.51 4.33 -1.50
C PRO A 213 1.93 3.75 -1.42
N GLU A 214 2.11 2.69 -0.65
CA GLU A 214 3.40 2.03 -0.45
C GLU A 214 3.93 1.44 -1.76
N LEU A 215 3.06 0.73 -2.46
CA LEU A 215 3.36 0.11 -3.75
C LEU A 215 3.57 1.17 -4.83
N SER A 216 2.75 2.22 -4.82
CA SER A 216 2.82 3.36 -5.74
C SER A 216 4.16 4.11 -5.61
N LEU A 217 4.62 4.38 -4.38
CA LEU A 217 5.94 5.01 -4.16
C LEU A 217 7.06 4.15 -4.72
N ARG A 218 7.09 2.85 -4.38
CA ARG A 218 8.17 1.94 -4.81
C ARG A 218 8.18 1.74 -6.32
N LEU A 219 7.01 1.62 -6.93
CA LEU A 219 6.89 1.49 -8.38
C LEU A 219 7.24 2.80 -9.11
N SER A 220 6.80 3.96 -8.59
CA SER A 220 7.23 5.28 -9.08
C SER A 220 8.75 5.41 -9.06
N LEU A 221 9.40 5.01 -7.94
CA LEU A 221 10.85 5.06 -7.80
C LEU A 221 11.53 4.17 -8.86
N LEU A 222 11.01 2.97 -9.06
CA LEU A 222 11.54 1.98 -10.01
C LEU A 222 11.37 2.43 -11.47
N LEU A 223 10.26 3.09 -11.80
CA LEU A 223 9.99 3.69 -13.11
C LEU A 223 10.81 4.96 -13.38
N ALA A 224 11.10 5.75 -12.34
CA ALA A 224 11.90 6.97 -12.45
C ALA A 224 13.42 6.71 -12.54
N GLU A 225 13.87 5.46 -12.36
CA GLU A 225 15.29 5.11 -12.44
C GLU A 225 15.80 5.09 -13.87
N ARG A 226 16.89 5.83 -14.10
CA ARG A 226 17.52 5.95 -15.42
C ARG A 226 18.78 5.07 -15.49
N PRO A 227 18.83 4.07 -16.39
CA PRO A 227 20.02 3.24 -16.62
C PRO A 227 21.24 4.10 -17.00
N GLY A 228 22.43 3.66 -16.61
CA GLY A 228 23.70 4.27 -17.03
C GLY A 228 24.08 5.60 -16.36
N MET A 229 23.27 6.12 -15.42
CA MET A 229 23.68 7.29 -14.62
C MET A 229 24.56 6.89 -13.44
N LYS A 230 25.57 7.70 -13.14
CA LYS A 230 26.39 7.51 -11.94
C LYS A 230 25.50 7.52 -10.68
N GLY A 231 25.44 6.39 -9.99
CA GLY A 231 24.60 6.18 -8.80
C GLY A 231 23.21 5.62 -9.05
N SER A 232 22.85 5.24 -10.30
CA SER A 232 21.71 4.36 -10.55
C SER A 232 22.03 2.95 -10.06
N ALA A 233 21.00 2.17 -9.73
CA ALA A 233 21.20 0.74 -9.50
C ALA A 233 21.75 0.06 -10.76
N SER A 234 22.44 -1.07 -10.58
CA SER A 234 22.72 -1.97 -11.69
C SER A 234 21.41 -2.53 -12.23
N GLU A 235 21.42 -2.97 -13.49
CA GLU A 235 20.22 -3.57 -14.09
C GLU A 235 19.78 -4.86 -13.39
N GLU A 236 20.72 -5.57 -12.77
CA GLU A 236 20.42 -6.69 -11.86
C GLU A 236 19.73 -6.22 -10.58
N GLY A 237 20.23 -5.15 -9.96
CA GLY A 237 19.63 -4.57 -8.75
C GLY A 237 18.25 -3.97 -9.01
N TRP A 238 18.01 -3.47 -10.22
CA TRP A 238 16.67 -3.10 -10.69
C TRP A 238 15.77 -4.33 -10.80
N ALA A 239 16.22 -5.39 -11.49
CA ALA A 239 15.43 -6.62 -11.68
C ALA A 239 15.05 -7.28 -10.35
N LYS A 240 15.98 -7.32 -9.39
CA LYS A 240 15.74 -7.84 -8.04
C LYS A 240 14.68 -7.04 -7.27
N ARG A 241 14.64 -5.71 -7.44
CA ARG A 241 13.60 -4.89 -6.80
C ARG A 241 12.26 -5.05 -7.51
N TRP A 242 12.27 -5.19 -8.84
CA TRP A 242 11.05 -5.48 -9.57
C TRP A 242 10.46 -6.84 -9.17
N SER A 243 11.26 -7.89 -9.06
CA SER A 243 10.77 -9.23 -8.67
C SER A 243 10.12 -9.25 -7.28
N VAL A 244 10.57 -8.39 -6.37
CA VAL A 244 9.93 -8.22 -5.05
C VAL A 244 8.58 -7.50 -5.17
N LEU A 245 8.45 -6.50 -6.04
CA LEU A 245 7.21 -5.72 -6.18
C LEU A 245 6.15 -6.40 -7.05
N ARG A 246 6.59 -7.14 -8.08
CA ARG A 246 5.74 -7.71 -9.12
C ARG A 246 4.53 -8.48 -8.58
N PRO A 247 4.66 -9.40 -7.61
CA PRO A 247 3.51 -10.15 -7.08
C PRO A 247 2.44 -9.23 -6.48
N HIS A 248 2.84 -8.16 -5.79
CA HIS A 248 1.90 -7.22 -5.17
C HIS A 248 1.21 -6.33 -6.21
N VAL A 249 1.92 -5.97 -7.29
CA VAL A 249 1.34 -5.22 -8.42
C VAL A 249 0.33 -6.10 -9.16
N GLU A 250 0.69 -7.34 -9.49
CA GLU A 250 -0.19 -8.30 -10.15
C GLU A 250 -1.43 -8.61 -9.32
N GLU A 251 -1.28 -8.82 -7.99
CA GLU A 251 -2.40 -9.00 -7.06
C GLU A 251 -3.35 -7.81 -7.13
N LYS A 252 -2.85 -6.57 -7.01
CA LYS A 252 -3.69 -5.36 -7.01
C LYS A 252 -4.37 -5.09 -8.34
N LEU A 253 -3.70 -5.36 -9.45
CA LEU A 253 -4.30 -5.24 -10.77
C LEU A 253 -5.40 -6.30 -10.97
N THR A 254 -5.17 -7.52 -10.51
CA THR A 254 -6.16 -8.62 -10.59
C THR A 254 -7.39 -8.33 -9.72
N GLU A 255 -7.20 -7.81 -8.50
CA GLU A 255 -8.31 -7.35 -7.64
C GLU A 255 -9.17 -6.26 -8.32
N SER A 256 -8.55 -5.46 -9.19
CA SER A 256 -9.22 -4.40 -9.96
C SER A 256 -9.77 -4.89 -11.32
N GLY A 257 -9.68 -6.19 -11.61
CA GLY A 257 -10.16 -6.79 -12.86
C GLY A 257 -9.26 -6.57 -14.08
N GLY A 258 -8.00 -6.18 -13.88
CA GLY A 258 -7.01 -5.96 -14.93
C GLY A 258 -5.81 -6.90 -14.85
N SER A 259 -4.87 -6.73 -15.77
CA SER A 259 -3.59 -7.45 -15.78
C SER A 259 -2.41 -6.48 -15.83
N LEU A 260 -1.22 -6.97 -15.46
CA LEU A 260 0.04 -6.21 -15.61
C LEU A 260 0.29 -5.81 -17.06
N SER A 261 0.02 -6.71 -18.02
CA SER A 261 0.20 -6.42 -19.45
C SER A 261 -0.70 -5.28 -19.91
N ASP A 262 -1.98 -5.29 -19.50
CA ASP A 262 -2.95 -4.26 -19.88
C ASP A 262 -2.62 -2.92 -19.22
N TRP A 263 -2.22 -2.95 -17.94
CA TRP A 263 -1.77 -1.75 -17.23
C TRP A 263 -0.56 -1.12 -17.91
N VAL A 264 0.49 -1.90 -18.22
CA VAL A 264 1.69 -1.41 -18.92
C VAL A 264 1.34 -0.78 -20.27
N LYS A 265 0.47 -1.42 -21.07
CA LYS A 265 0.00 -0.88 -22.36
C LYS A 265 -0.81 0.41 -22.20
N GLY A 266 -1.54 0.56 -21.10
CA GLY A 266 -2.34 1.74 -20.79
C GLY A 266 -1.53 2.95 -20.33
N VAL A 267 -0.26 2.76 -19.92
CA VAL A 267 0.58 3.88 -19.48
C VAL A 267 1.12 4.67 -20.67
N ASN A 268 0.66 5.92 -20.82
CA ASN A 268 1.23 6.84 -21.80
C ASN A 268 2.56 7.43 -21.29
N ALA A 269 3.68 6.94 -21.83
CA ALA A 269 5.01 7.46 -21.50
C ALA A 269 5.34 8.81 -22.16
N GLY A 270 4.50 9.30 -23.07
CA GLY A 270 4.76 10.52 -23.84
C GLY A 270 6.09 10.46 -24.57
N SER A 271 6.91 11.51 -24.45
CA SER A 271 8.26 11.57 -25.02
C SER A 271 9.35 11.03 -24.09
N ASP A 272 9.02 10.44 -22.93
CA ASP A 272 10.01 9.90 -22.00
C ASP A 272 10.42 8.48 -22.42
N THR A 273 11.49 8.40 -23.22
CA THR A 273 12.06 7.14 -23.71
C THR A 273 12.57 6.24 -22.57
N GLN A 274 12.97 6.82 -21.43
CA GLN A 274 13.46 6.05 -20.29
C GLN A 274 12.30 5.36 -19.58
N LEU A 275 11.19 6.08 -19.39
CA LEU A 275 9.96 5.51 -18.87
C LEU A 275 9.43 4.40 -19.78
N ALA A 276 9.39 4.64 -21.10
CA ALA A 276 8.97 3.63 -22.08
C ALA A 276 9.83 2.35 -21.98
N GLY A 277 11.16 2.50 -21.87
CA GLY A 277 12.07 1.36 -21.67
C GLY A 277 11.83 0.62 -20.35
N ARG A 278 11.54 1.33 -19.26
CA ARG A 278 11.20 0.70 -17.97
C ARG A 278 9.87 -0.04 -18.03
N LEU A 279 8.84 0.54 -18.65
CA LEU A 279 7.52 -0.08 -18.85
C LEU A 279 7.62 -1.36 -19.69
N ALA A 280 8.35 -1.32 -20.80
CA ALA A 280 8.59 -2.50 -21.63
C ALA A 280 9.22 -3.65 -20.84
N ARG A 281 10.12 -3.33 -19.91
CA ARG A 281 10.78 -4.32 -19.06
C ARG A 281 9.91 -4.81 -17.89
N LEU A 282 8.94 -4.02 -17.42
CA LEU A 282 7.96 -4.51 -16.45
C LEU A 282 7.06 -5.59 -17.05
N GLY A 283 6.71 -5.43 -18.33
CA GLY A 283 5.84 -6.36 -19.05
C GLY A 283 6.54 -7.57 -19.68
N ALA A 284 7.87 -7.63 -19.63
CA ALA A 284 8.69 -8.76 -20.08
C ALA A 284 8.79 -9.85 -18.99
#